data_AF-V5I176-F1
#
_entry.id   AF-V5I176-F1
#
_cell.length_a   1.000
_cell.length_b   1.000
_cell.length_c   1.000
_cell.angle_alpha   90.00
_cell.angle_beta   90.00
_cell.angle_gamma   90.00
#
_symmetry.space_group_name_H-M   'P 1'
#
loop_
_entity.id
_entity.type
_entity.pdbx_description
1 polymer ?
#
loop_
_entity_poly.entity_id
_entity_poly.type
_entity_poly.pdbx_seq_one_letter_code
_entity_poly.pdbx_strand_id
1 'polypeptide(L)'
;FELHFVAERDSDVMRLKVQGQIGPLKPENFPGFKNDACSNMGVECPLVAGKQYTAKSQLTMSPTFPPTQAKAIFKGVDAAGELFCFSVPVELKQ
;
A
#
# COMPACT_ATOMS: atom_id res chain seq x y z
N PHE A 1 -8.74 1.72 3.25
CA PHE A 1 -7.89 2.92 3.24
C PHE A 1 -7.93 3.55 1.85
N GLU A 2 -7.70 4.85 1.79
CA GLU A 2 -7.53 5.59 0.54
C GLU A 2 -6.15 6.24 0.57
N LEU A 3 -5.42 6.17 -0.55
CA LEU A 3 -4.07 6.70 -0.67
C LEU A 3 -4.04 7.63 -1.88
N HIS A 4 -3.74 8.90 -1.61
CA HIS A 4 -3.55 9.91 -2.64
C HIS A 4 -2.06 10.05 -2.94
N PHE A 5 -1.70 9.96 -4.22
CA PHE A 5 -0.32 10.11 -4.67
C PHE A 5 -0.28 10.85 -6.00
N VAL A 6 0.85 11.48 -6.30
CA VAL A 6 1.13 12.06 -7.61
C VAL A 6 2.09 11.10 -8.33
N ALA A 7 1.79 10.75 -9.57
CA ALA A 7 2.71 9.95 -10.36
C ALA A 7 3.91 10.82 -10.78
N GLU A 8 5.13 10.45 -10.41
CA GLU A 8 6.33 11.22 -10.79
C GLU A 8 6.73 10.99 -12.26
N ARG A 9 6.22 9.92 -12.87
CA ARG A 9 6.57 9.49 -14.22
C ARG A 9 5.42 8.72 -14.87
N ASP A 10 5.49 8.56 -16.18
CA ASP A 10 4.57 7.72 -16.93
C ASP A 10 4.84 6.24 -16.64
N SER A 11 3.78 5.44 -16.43
CA SER A 11 3.91 4.00 -16.18
C SER A 11 2.60 3.25 -16.43
N ASP A 12 2.65 2.15 -17.17
CA ASP A 12 1.50 1.25 -17.36
C ASP A 12 1.17 0.41 -16.12
N VAL A 13 2.07 0.40 -15.13
CA VAL A 13 1.94 -0.43 -13.93
C VAL A 13 2.02 0.41 -12.66
N MET A 14 1.18 0.07 -11.70
CA MET A 14 1.23 0.59 -10.34
C MET A 14 1.00 -0.53 -9.34
N ARG A 15 2.03 -0.85 -8.55
CA ARG A 15 1.97 -1.88 -7.51
C ARG A 15 2.08 -1.24 -6.14
N LEU A 16 1.08 -1.46 -5.31
CA LEU A 16 1.10 -1.10 -3.90
C LEU A 16 1.51 -2.32 -3.07
N LYS A 17 2.49 -2.17 -2.19
CA LYS A 17 2.83 -3.15 -1.16
C LYS A 17 2.44 -2.59 0.19
N VAL A 18 1.78 -3.42 0.99
CA VAL A 18 1.44 -3.12 2.38
C VAL A 18 2.18 -4.14 3.25
N GLN A 19 2.98 -3.64 4.19
CA GLN A 19 3.70 -4.46 5.15
C GLN A 19 3.33 -4.08 6.57
N GLY A 20 3.28 -5.05 7.47
CA GLY A 20 3.08 -4.85 8.91
C GLY A 20 4.37 -5.11 9.67
N GLN A 21 4.72 -4.21 10.59
CA GLN A 21 5.82 -4.40 11.53
C GLN A 21 5.28 -4.36 12.97
N ILE A 22 5.44 -5.46 13.71
CA ILE A 22 5.01 -5.58 15.10
C ILE A 22 6.25 -5.60 16.00
N GLY A 23 6.40 -4.59 16.87
CA GLY A 23 7.55 -4.48 17.76
C GLY A 23 8.90 -4.54 17.01
N PRO A 24 9.88 -5.33 17.47
CA PRO A 24 11.20 -5.47 16.85
C PRO A 24 11.23 -6.47 15.68
N LEU A 25 10.09 -7.10 15.33
CA LEU A 25 10.04 -8.07 14.23
C LEU A 25 10.29 -7.38 12.88
N LYS A 26 10.75 -8.16 11.90
CA LYS A 26 10.91 -7.66 10.52
C LYS A 26 9.53 -7.36 9.92
N PRO A 27 9.42 -6.33 9.06
CA PRO A 27 8.17 -6.08 8.34
C PRO A 27 7.79 -7.26 7.44
N GLU A 28 6.54 -7.71 7.53
CA GLU A 28 6.00 -8.78 6.69
C GLU A 28 4.90 -8.25 5.76
N ASN A 29 4.78 -8.84 4.58
CA ASN A 29 3.73 -8.46 3.63
C ASN A 29 2.34 -8.84 4.17
N PHE A 30 1.36 -7.97 3.97
CA PHE A 30 -0.01 -8.27 4.37
C PHE A 30 -0.55 -9.47 3.56
N PRO A 31 -0.99 -10.56 4.22
CA PRO A 31 -1.43 -11.77 3.52
C PRO A 31 -2.61 -11.50 2.59
N GLY A 32 -2.58 -12.08 1.39
CA GLY A 32 -3.68 -11.98 0.42
C GLY A 32 -3.91 -10.59 -0.16
N PHE A 33 -3.03 -9.61 0.09
CA PHE A 33 -3.17 -8.27 -0.45
C PHE A 33 -2.97 -8.26 -1.97
N LYS A 34 -4.01 -7.82 -2.70
CA LYS A 34 -3.92 -7.62 -4.15
C LYS A 34 -3.10 -6.36 -4.41
N ASN A 35 -1.86 -6.54 -4.85
CA ASN A 35 -0.90 -5.43 -4.97
C ASN A 35 -1.07 -4.56 -6.22
N ASP A 36 -1.71 -5.07 -7.27
CA ASP A 36 -1.90 -4.30 -8.51
C ASP A 36 -3.01 -3.26 -8.32
N ALA A 37 -2.60 -1.99 -8.25
CA ALA A 37 -3.49 -0.87 -8.01
C ALA A 37 -4.30 -0.50 -9.27
N CYS A 38 -3.73 -0.71 -10.47
CA CYS A 38 -4.43 -0.49 -11.73
C CYS A 38 -5.66 -1.40 -11.82
N SER A 39 -5.48 -2.68 -11.46
CA SER A 39 -6.54 -3.68 -11.59
C SER A 39 -7.47 -3.77 -10.38
N ASN A 40 -7.02 -3.42 -9.17
CA ASN A 40 -7.75 -3.72 -7.94
C ASN A 40 -8.05 -2.52 -7.04
N MET A 41 -7.61 -1.32 -7.39
CA MET A 41 -7.73 -0.15 -6.49
C MET A 41 -8.31 1.10 -7.15
N GLY A 42 -8.87 0.97 -8.36
CA GLY A 42 -9.50 2.07 -9.09
C GLY A 42 -8.51 3.11 -9.63
N VAL A 43 -7.23 2.77 -9.72
CA VAL A 43 -6.23 3.61 -10.37
C VAL A 43 -6.34 3.41 -11.88
N GLU A 44 -6.59 4.49 -12.62
CA GLU A 44 -6.61 4.44 -14.09
C GLU A 44 -5.17 4.43 -14.62
N CYS A 45 -4.80 3.35 -15.30
CA CYS A 45 -3.49 3.20 -15.93
C CYS A 45 -3.63 3.31 -17.47
N PRO A 46 -2.65 3.90 -18.18
CA PRO A 46 -1.33 4.33 -17.69
C PRO A 46 -1.36 5.52 -16.74
N LEU A 47 -0.45 5.49 -15.76
CA LEU A 47 -0.08 6.64 -14.96
C LEU A 47 0.54 7.71 -15.86
N VAL A 48 0.18 8.97 -15.63
CA VAL A 48 0.71 10.14 -16.33
C VAL A 48 1.47 11.00 -15.33
N ALA A 49 2.71 11.36 -15.67
CA ALA A 49 3.59 12.19 -14.85
C ALA A 49 2.89 13.50 -14.44
N GLY A 50 2.99 13.86 -13.17
CA GLY A 50 2.39 15.04 -12.56
C GLY A 50 0.88 14.94 -12.29
N LYS A 51 0.20 13.87 -12.72
CA LYS A 51 -1.23 13.67 -12.41
C LYS A 51 -1.41 13.05 -11.03
N GLN A 52 -2.43 13.52 -10.31
CA GLN A 52 -2.80 12.99 -9.01
C GLN A 52 -3.78 11.81 -9.16
N TYR A 53 -3.54 10.76 -8.40
CA TYR A 53 -4.32 9.53 -8.37
C TYR A 53 -4.78 9.19 -6.95
N THR A 54 -5.82 8.39 -6.87
CA THR A 54 -6.34 7.85 -5.61
C THR A 54 -6.45 6.34 -5.72
N ALA A 55 -5.66 5.61 -4.94
CA ALA A 55 -5.78 4.16 -4.79
C ALA A 55 -6.68 3.85 -3.59
N LYS A 56 -7.76 3.11 -3.82
CA LYS A 56 -8.69 2.68 -2.77
C LYS A 56 -8.59 1.18 -2.58
N SER A 57 -8.39 0.74 -1.33
CA SER A 57 -8.35 -0.69 -1.00
C SER A 57 -8.89 -0.94 0.39
N GLN A 58 -9.46 -2.11 0.61
CA GLN A 58 -9.89 -2.55 1.93
C GLN A 58 -8.94 -3.64 2.42
N LEU A 59 -8.42 -3.46 3.64
CA LEU A 59 -7.65 -4.48 4.33
C LEU A 59 -8.58 -5.16 5.32
N THR A 60 -8.84 -6.45 5.09
CA THR A 60 -9.56 -7.27 6.06
C THR A 60 -8.55 -7.86 7.03
N MET A 61 -8.58 -7.40 8.28
CA MET A 61 -7.77 -7.99 9.34
C MET A 61 -8.32 -9.36 9.70
N SER A 62 -7.42 -10.35 9.80
CA SER A 62 -7.79 -11.65 10.38
C SER A 62 -8.09 -11.48 11.87
N PRO A 63 -9.14 -12.11 12.41
CA PRO A 63 -9.43 -12.10 13.85
C PRO A 63 -8.32 -12.77 14.69
N THR A 64 -7.40 -13.50 14.04
CA THR A 64 -6.24 -14.12 14.70
C THR A 64 -5.10 -13.12 14.99
N PHE A 65 -5.15 -11.89 14.49
CA PHE A 65 -4.13 -10.90 14.81
C PHE A 65 -4.28 -10.46 16.28
N PRO A 66 -3.21 -10.52 17.08
CA PRO A 66 -3.27 -10.09 18.47
C PRO A 66 -3.46 -8.58 18.56
N PRO A 67 -4.14 -8.09 19.60
CA PRO A 67 -4.23 -6.65 19.84
C PRO A 67 -2.84 -6.11 20.21
N THR A 68 -2.27 -5.27 19.34
CA THR A 68 -0.93 -4.71 19.51
C THR A 68 -0.76 -3.44 18.68
N GLN A 69 0.18 -2.59 19.09
CA GLN A 69 0.67 -1.53 18.23
C GLN A 69 1.55 -2.14 17.13
N ALA A 70 1.35 -1.66 15.91
CA ALA A 70 2.12 -2.03 14.74
C ALA A 70 2.43 -0.80 13.88
N LYS A 71 3.33 -0.94 12.92
CA LYS A 71 3.55 0.04 11.85
C LYS A 71 3.10 -0.58 10.54
N ALA A 72 2.16 0.09 9.86
CA ALA A 72 1.79 -0.24 8.50
C ALA A 72 2.72 0.54 7.55
N ILE A 73 3.46 -0.17 6.72
CA ILE A 73 4.38 0.40 5.73
C ILE A 73 3.73 0.28 4.35
N PHE A 74 3.52 1.41 3.70
CA PHE A 74 2.96 1.50 2.35
C PHE A 74 4.07 1.85 1.38
N LYS A 75 4.23 1.02 0.34
CA LYS A 75 5.23 1.24 -0.70
C LYS A 75 4.60 1.15 -2.08
N GLY A 76 4.60 2.25 -2.81
CA GLY A 76 4.19 2.33 -4.21
C GLY A 76 5.37 2.07 -5.12
N VAL A 77 5.20 1.18 -6.11
CA VAL A 77 6.24 0.77 -7.05
C VAL A 77 5.66 0.73 -8.46
N ASP A 78 6.34 1.37 -9.40
CA ASP A 78 6.01 1.35 -10.83
C ASP A 78 7.01 0.48 -11.62
N ALA A 79 7.05 0.63 -12.95
CA ALA A 79 8.00 -0.10 -13.79
C ALA A 79 9.47 0.34 -13.58
N ALA A 80 9.70 1.59 -13.18
CA ALA A 80 11.02 2.20 -13.04
C ALA A 80 11.57 2.15 -11.61
N GLY A 81 10.72 1.90 -10.60
CA GLY A 81 11.16 1.74 -9.23
C GLY A 81 10.13 2.19 -8.19
N GLU A 82 10.63 2.63 -7.04
CA GLU A 82 9.79 3.13 -5.95
C GLU A 82 9.26 4.54 -6.29
N LEU A 83 7.96 4.74 -6.10
CA LEU A 83 7.28 6.04 -6.19
C LEU A 83 7.17 6.70 -4.81
N PHE A 84 6.80 5.91 -3.81
CA PHE A 84 6.70 6.38 -2.43
C PHE A 84 6.91 5.23 -1.46
N CYS A 85 7.41 5.54 -0.28
CA CYS A 85 7.50 4.63 0.86
C CYS A 85 7.28 5.42 2.14
N PHE A 86 6.19 5.12 2.85
CA PHE A 86 5.90 5.75 4.14
C PHE A 86 5.31 4.74 5.12
N SER A 87 5.40 5.06 6.41
CA SER A 87 4.88 4.22 7.48
C SER A 87 3.91 4.97 8.37
N VAL A 88 2.83 4.31 8.75
CA VAL A 88 1.78 4.85 9.64
C VAL A 88 1.69 3.95 10.88
N PRO A 89 1.73 4.52 12.09
CA PRO A 89 1.44 3.75 13.30
C PRO A 89 -0.03 3.32 13.28
N VAL A 90 -0.29 2.05 13.53
CA VAL A 90 -1.64 1.48 13.60
C VAL A 90 -1.79 0.71 14.90
N GLU A 91 -2.99 0.76 15.46
CA GLU A 91 -3.36 -0.04 16.61
C GLU A 91 -4.28 -1.15 16.13
N LEU A 92 -3.82 -2.39 16.20
CA LEU A 92 -4.65 -3.54 15.88
C LEU A 92 -5.58 -3.77 17.07
N LYS A 93 -6.87 -3.54 16.89
CA LYS A 93 -7.92 -3.80 17.88
C LYS A 93 -8.75 -5.00 17.42
N GLN A 94 -9.25 -5.77 18.38
CA GLN A 94 -10.23 -6.84 18.17
C GLN A 94 -11.64 -6.28 18.10
#